data_AF-A0A7R9WN46-F1
#
_entry.id   AF-A0A7R9WN46-F1
#
_cell.length_a   1.000
_cell.length_b   1.000
_cell.length_c   1.000
_cell.angle_alpha   90.00
_cell.angle_beta   90.00
_cell.angle_gamma   90.00
#
_symmetry.space_group_name_H-M   'P 1'
#
loop_
_entity.id
_entity.type
_entity.pdbx_description
1 polymer ?
#
loop_
_entity_poly.entity_id
_entity_poly.type
_entity_poly.pdbx_seq_one_letter_code
_entity_poly.pdbx_strand_id
1 'polypeptide(L)'
;QIFNQIVSTKNIRKITASMKMVSAAKLKGDENRFKAAKAFNAWTGALCTEPIVIGDDGPNFDDLPQKTLIVPFTSDRGLCGGINTFITRTVRVAVKSIHAQGKECDII
;
A
#
# COMPACT_ATOMS: atom_id res chain seq x y z
N GLN A 1 21.36 -31.41 -18.59
CA GLN A 1 20.16 -30.73 -18.02
C GLN A 1 20.48 -29.91 -16.77
N ILE A 2 21.18 -30.47 -15.76
CA ILE A 2 21.53 -29.77 -14.50
C ILE A 2 22.38 -28.51 -14.72
N PHE A 3 23.39 -28.57 -15.61
CA PHE A 3 24.23 -27.41 -15.91
C PHE A 3 23.42 -26.20 -16.39
N ASN A 4 22.42 -26.42 -17.26
CA ASN A 4 21.55 -25.35 -17.76
C ASN A 4 20.70 -24.73 -16.65
N GLN A 5 20.24 -25.51 -15.67
CA GLN A 5 19.52 -24.99 -14.51
C GLN A 5 20.42 -24.14 -13.60
N ILE A 6 21.69 -24.55 -13.41
CA ILE A 6 22.68 -23.77 -12.66
C ILE A 6 22.94 -22.42 -13.34
N VAL A 7 23.11 -22.42 -14.66
CA VAL A 7 23.30 -21.17 -15.42
C VAL A 7 22.05 -20.29 -15.34
N SER A 8 20.86 -20.86 -15.50
CA SER A 8 19.59 -20.13 -15.39
C SER A 8 19.41 -19.47 -14.02
N THR A 9 19.59 -20.21 -12.93
CA THR A 9 19.47 -19.68 -11.56
C THR A 9 20.53 -18.61 -11.24
N LYS A 10 21.77 -18.76 -11.74
CA LYS A 10 22.81 -17.71 -11.65
C LYS A 10 22.39 -16.44 -12.37
N ASN A 11 21.76 -16.54 -13.54
CA ASN A 11 21.28 -15.37 -14.29
C ASN A 11 20.10 -14.69 -13.59
N ILE A 12 19.12 -15.46 -13.12
CA ILE A 12 17.98 -14.94 -12.33
C ILE A 12 18.50 -14.19 -11.09
N ARG A 13 19.49 -14.75 -10.38
CA ARG A 13 20.12 -14.09 -9.22
C ARG A 13 20.75 -12.74 -9.58
N LYS A 14 21.42 -12.63 -10.73
CA LYS A 14 22.00 -11.36 -11.19
C LYS A 14 20.91 -10.33 -11.50
N ILE A 15 19.84 -10.75 -12.17
CA ILE A 15 18.71 -9.88 -12.53
C ILE A 15 18.03 -9.35 -11.26
N THR A 16 17.72 -10.23 -10.29
CA THR A 16 17.05 -9.82 -9.04
C THR A 16 17.96 -8.96 -8.16
N ALA A 17 19.28 -9.18 -8.18
CA ALA A 17 20.24 -8.30 -7.51
C ALA A 17 20.21 -6.88 -8.09
N SER A 18 20.21 -6.75 -9.42
CA SER A 18 20.08 -5.44 -10.09
C SER A 18 18.73 -4.79 -9.77
N MET A 19 17.63 -5.55 -9.83
CA MET A 19 16.30 -5.06 -9.46
C MET A 19 16.27 -4.52 -8.03
N LYS A 20 16.90 -5.21 -7.07
CA LYS A 20 17.01 -4.75 -5.68
C LYS A 20 17.71 -3.39 -5.58
N MET A 21 18.82 -3.21 -6.30
CA MET A 21 19.54 -1.93 -6.30
C MET A 21 18.73 -0.80 -6.95
N VAL A 22 18.05 -1.08 -8.06
CA VAL A 22 17.18 -0.10 -8.72
C VAL A 22 16.02 0.31 -7.82
N SER A 23 15.37 -0.66 -7.15
CA SER A 23 14.29 -0.38 -6.20
C SER A 23 14.76 0.42 -4.99
N ALA A 24 15.96 0.14 -4.48
CA ALA A 24 16.56 0.92 -3.39
C ALA A 24 16.83 2.38 -3.81
N ALA A 25 17.34 2.61 -5.02
CA ALA A 25 17.54 3.96 -5.54
C ALA A 25 16.22 4.72 -5.71
N LYS A 26 15.16 4.05 -6.19
CA LYS A 26 13.82 4.63 -6.30
C LYS A 26 13.23 5.00 -4.94
N LEU A 27 13.30 4.07 -3.97
CA LEU A 27 12.87 4.33 -2.60
C LEU A 27 13.57 5.58 -2.05
N LYS A 28 14.88 5.74 -2.30
CA LYS A 28 15.60 6.93 -1.85
C LYS A 28 15.09 8.22 -2.49
N GLY A 29 14.75 8.18 -3.78
CA GLY A 29 14.10 9.30 -4.47
C GLY A 29 12.74 9.64 -3.87
N ASP A 30 11.93 8.63 -3.55
CA ASP A 30 10.60 8.81 -2.98
C ASP A 30 10.64 9.29 -1.52
N GLU A 31 11.62 8.85 -0.72
CA GLU A 31 11.89 9.41 0.62
C GLU A 31 12.17 10.91 0.57
N ASN A 32 12.93 11.36 -0.43
CA ASN A 32 13.26 12.78 -0.57
C ASN A 32 12.01 13.60 -0.96
N ARG A 33 11.16 13.05 -1.85
CA ARG A 33 9.86 13.66 -2.20
C ARG A 33 8.92 13.71 -1.00
N PHE A 34 8.87 12.65 -0.21
CA PHE A 34 8.07 12.59 1.01
C PHE A 34 8.52 13.66 2.03
N LYS A 35 9.83 13.85 2.22
CA LYS A 35 10.36 14.91 3.08
C LYS A 35 9.92 16.31 2.65
N ALA A 36 9.93 16.59 1.34
CA ALA A 36 9.42 17.85 0.82
C ALA A 36 7.91 18.02 1.05
N ALA A 37 7.13 16.96 0.84
CA ALA A 37 5.69 16.97 1.07
C ALA A 37 5.30 17.14 2.55
N LYS A 38 6.15 16.72 3.49
CA LYS A 38 5.88 16.80 4.93
C LYS A 38 5.67 18.23 5.43
N ALA A 39 6.40 19.21 4.89
CA ALA A 39 6.25 20.62 5.25
C ALA A 39 4.86 21.15 4.84
N PHE A 40 4.40 20.80 3.64
CA PHE A 40 3.06 21.15 3.18
C PHE A 40 1.98 20.49 4.03
N ASN A 41 2.13 19.20 4.36
CA ASN A 41 1.18 18.48 5.21
C ASN A 41 1.05 19.11 6.62
N ALA A 42 2.16 19.56 7.21
CA ALA A 42 2.13 20.23 8.51
C ALA A 42 1.32 21.54 8.48
N TRP A 43 1.43 22.31 7.39
CA TRP A 43 0.62 23.52 7.22
C TRP A 43 -0.87 23.21 7.02
N THR A 44 -1.20 22.20 6.20
CA THR A 44 -2.60 21.80 6.01
C THR A 44 -3.23 21.17 7.25
N GLY A 45 -2.44 20.47 8.07
CA GLY A 45 -2.91 19.87 9.32
C GLY A 45 -3.36 20.91 10.35
N ALA A 46 -2.86 22.15 10.28
CA ALA A 46 -3.35 23.24 11.12
C ALA A 46 -4.73 23.79 10.66
N LEU A 47 -5.16 23.48 9.43
CA LEU A 47 -6.40 23.96 8.83
C LEU A 47 -7.49 22.88 8.77
N CYS A 48 -7.10 21.61 8.78
CA CYS A 48 -8.00 20.47 8.66
C CYS A 48 -8.07 19.67 9.97
N THR A 49 -9.20 19.02 10.22
CA THR A 49 -9.33 18.03 11.30
C THR A 49 -8.33 16.89 11.08
N GLU A 50 -7.69 16.42 12.16
CA GLU A 50 -6.79 15.27 12.07
C GLU A 50 -7.53 14.04 11.52
N PRO A 51 -6.93 13.32 10.56
CA PRO A 51 -7.53 12.10 10.04
C PRO A 51 -7.61 11.05 11.15
N ILE A 52 -8.73 10.33 11.21
CA ILE A 52 -8.89 9.18 12.10
C ILE A 52 -7.94 8.09 11.61
N VAL A 53 -6.85 7.87 12.34
CA VAL A 53 -5.92 6.79 12.07
C VAL A 53 -6.49 5.52 12.66
N ILE A 54 -6.98 4.65 11.79
CA ILE A 54 -7.38 3.31 12.16
C ILE A 54 -6.10 2.50 12.46
N GLY A 55 -5.84 2.23 13.74
CA GLY A 55 -4.70 1.45 14.22
C GLY A 55 -4.92 -0.07 14.23
N ASP A 56 -4.09 -0.76 15.00
CA ASP A 56 -4.05 -2.24 15.11
C ASP A 56 -5.31 -2.86 15.75
N ASP A 57 -6.12 -2.06 16.48
CA ASP A 57 -7.41 -2.49 17.05
C ASP A 57 -8.49 -2.74 15.96
N GLY A 58 -8.12 -2.53 14.70
CA GLY A 58 -8.98 -2.71 13.56
C GLY A 58 -9.86 -1.49 13.31
N PRO A 59 -10.44 -1.41 12.11
CA PRO A 59 -11.30 -0.30 11.75
C PRO A 59 -12.58 -0.28 12.57
N ASN A 60 -12.70 0.72 13.44
CA ASN A 60 -14.00 1.15 13.92
C ASN A 60 -14.71 1.88 12.77
N PHE A 61 -15.69 1.22 12.18
CA PHE A 61 -16.49 1.76 11.09
C PHE A 61 -17.80 2.40 11.58
N ASP A 62 -18.06 2.39 12.89
CA ASP A 62 -19.35 2.81 13.45
C ASP A 62 -19.61 4.30 13.21
N ASP A 63 -18.55 5.12 13.22
CA ASP A 63 -18.61 6.57 12.94
C ASP A 63 -18.59 6.93 11.45
N LEU A 64 -18.51 5.94 10.54
CA LEU A 64 -18.53 6.23 9.10
C LEU A 64 -19.92 6.69 8.61
N PRO A 65 -19.98 7.62 7.65
CA PRO A 65 -21.21 7.97 6.95
C PRO A 65 -21.90 6.79 6.26
N GLN A 66 -23.19 6.94 5.95
CA GLN A 66 -24.01 5.93 5.26
C GLN A 66 -23.44 5.49 3.90
N LYS A 67 -22.77 6.40 3.19
CA LYS A 67 -22.03 6.09 1.95
C LYS A 67 -20.57 6.44 2.15
N THR A 68 -19.69 5.45 2.02
CA THR A 68 -18.24 5.63 2.17
C THR A 68 -17.50 5.21 0.90
N LEU A 69 -16.52 6.01 0.47
CA LEU A 69 -15.62 5.66 -0.63
C LEU A 69 -14.31 5.10 -0.07
N ILE A 70 -13.93 3.90 -0.50
CA ILE A 70 -12.66 3.28 -0.16
C ILE A 70 -11.68 3.47 -1.33
N VAL A 71 -10.52 4.07 -1.05
CA VAL A 71 -9.45 4.32 -2.04
C VAL A 71 -8.23 3.47 -1.71
N PRO A 72 -8.14 2.21 -2.20
CA PRO A 72 -6.98 1.37 -2.00
C PRO A 72 -5.78 1.79 -2.86
N PHE A 73 -4.67 2.14 -2.21
CA PHE A 73 -3.40 2.38 -2.91
C PHE A 73 -2.65 1.08 -3.13
N THR A 74 -2.46 0.68 -4.38
CA THR A 74 -1.70 -0.52 -4.76
C THR A 74 -0.56 -0.18 -5.72
N SER A 75 0.35 -1.13 -5.96
CA SER A 75 1.43 -0.97 -6.94
C SER A 75 1.04 -1.51 -8.31
N ASP A 76 1.29 -0.72 -9.36
CA ASP A 76 1.15 -1.14 -10.78
C ASP A 76 2.12 -2.26 -11.17
N ARG A 77 3.22 -2.41 -10.41
CA ARG A 77 4.27 -3.41 -10.68
C ARG A 77 4.24 -4.54 -9.66
N GLY A 78 4.55 -5.75 -10.14
CA GLY A 78 4.74 -6.94 -9.30
C GLY A 78 6.15 -7.04 -8.69
N LEU A 79 6.53 -8.25 -8.26
CA LEU A 79 7.80 -8.55 -7.57
C LEU A 79 8.01 -7.78 -6.25
N CYS A 80 6.91 -7.38 -5.62
CA CYS A 80 6.86 -6.64 -4.36
C CYS A 80 6.45 -7.51 -3.15
N GLY A 81 6.49 -8.83 -3.31
CA GLY A 81 6.06 -9.77 -2.26
C GLY A 81 4.55 -9.73 -2.02
N GLY A 82 4.14 -9.66 -0.75
CA GLY A 82 2.74 -9.74 -0.32
C GLY A 82 1.98 -8.42 -0.24
N ILE A 83 2.56 -7.29 -0.66
CA ILE A 83 2.01 -5.94 -0.43
C ILE A 83 0.60 -5.79 -1.03
N ASN A 84 0.46 -6.01 -2.34
CA ASN A 84 -0.85 -5.88 -3.01
C ASN A 84 -1.87 -6.89 -2.44
N THR A 85 -1.43 -8.12 -2.14
CA THR A 85 -2.29 -9.14 -1.51
C THR A 85 -2.78 -8.72 -0.14
N PHE A 86 -1.92 -8.11 0.68
CA PHE A 86 -2.29 -7.59 1.99
C PHE A 86 -3.36 -6.50 1.85
N ILE A 87 -3.14 -5.51 0.98
CA ILE A 87 -4.08 -4.41 0.74
C ILE A 87 -5.45 -4.95 0.30
N THR A 88 -5.51 -5.82 -0.71
CA THR A 88 -6.78 -6.38 -1.19
C THR A 88 -7.50 -7.20 -0.11
N ARG A 89 -6.77 -7.92 0.75
CA ARG A 89 -7.38 -8.67 1.85
C ARG A 89 -7.97 -7.74 2.89
N THR A 90 -7.24 -6.70 3.30
CA THR A 90 -7.71 -5.70 4.26
C THR A 90 -8.95 -4.97 3.74
N VAL A 91 -8.94 -4.54 2.47
CA VAL A 91 -10.09 -3.91 1.83
C VAL A 91 -11.31 -4.83 1.82
N ARG A 92 -11.14 -6.12 1.49
CA ARG A 92 -12.26 -7.08 1.53
C ARG A 92 -12.84 -7.25 2.92
N VAL A 93 -12.01 -7.26 3.96
CA VAL A 93 -12.49 -7.32 5.35
C VAL A 93 -13.25 -6.05 5.69
N ALA A 94 -12.71 -4.88 5.34
CA ALA A 94 -13.34 -3.59 5.55
C ALA A 94 -14.74 -3.50 4.92
N VAL A 95 -14.85 -3.83 3.63
CA VAL A 95 -16.12 -3.84 2.88
C VAL A 95 -17.14 -4.76 3.54
N LYS A 96 -16.73 -5.95 3.96
CA LYS A 96 -17.63 -6.89 4.66
C LYS A 96 -18.14 -6.33 5.98
N SER A 97 -17.28 -5.71 6.78
CA SER A 97 -17.67 -5.11 8.05
C SER A 97 -18.62 -3.91 7.86
N ILE A 98 -18.34 -3.05 6.89
CA ILE A 98 -19.20 -1.88 6.58
C ILE A 98 -20.60 -2.34 6.11
N HIS A 99 -20.65 -3.34 5.22
CA HIS A 99 -21.93 -3.91 4.77
C HIS A 99 -22.68 -4.63 5.90
N ALA A 100 -21.98 -5.28 6.84
CA ALA A 100 -22.61 -5.91 8.00
C ALA A 100 -23.29 -4.89 8.93
N GLN A 101 -22.82 -3.64 8.93
CA GLN A 101 -23.45 -2.51 9.64
C GLN A 101 -24.61 -1.87 8.86
N GLY A 102 -24.95 -2.40 7.68
CA GLY A 102 -26.01 -1.86 6.83
C GLY A 102 -25.65 -0.57 6.08
N LYS A 103 -24.36 -0.22 6.02
CA LYS A 103 -23.85 0.97 5.30
C LYS A 103 -23.40 0.59 3.89
N GLU A 104 -23.45 1.55 2.97
CA GLU A 104 -22.98 1.39 1.59
C GLU A 104 -21.51 1.79 1.45
N CYS A 105 -20.74 1.03 0.66
CA CYS A 105 -19.40 1.45 0.26
C CYS A 105 -19.11 1.26 -1.22
N ASP A 106 -18.43 2.24 -1.81
CA ASP A 106 -17.87 2.18 -3.15
C ASP A 106 -16.35 2.06 -3.07
N ILE A 107 -15.74 1.51 -4.12
CA ILE A 107 -14.29 1.34 -4.22
C ILE A 107 -13.84 1.97 -5.54
N ILE A 108 -12.75 2.76 -5.49
CA ILE A 108 -12.10 3.34 -6.67
C ILE A 108 -10.68 2.82 -6.87
#